data_AF-A0A166HMN0-F1
#
_entry.id   AF-A0A166HMN0-F1
#
_cell.length_a   1.000
_cell.length_b   1.000
_cell.length_c   1.000
_cell.angle_alpha   90.00
_cell.angle_beta   90.00
_cell.angle_gamma   90.00
#
_symmetry.space_group_name_H-M   'P 1'
#
loop_
_entity.id
_entity.type
_entity.pdbx_description
1 polymer ?
#
loop_
_entity_poly.entity_id
_entity_poly.type
_entity_poly.pdbx_seq_one_letter_code
_entity_poly.pdbx_strand_id
1 'polypeptide(L)'
;MHSVALIAVGGGDEAEFTRRAAAIGREPGELREHGVAGGAQEAVDRLESLRAAGVERVYLQFMDLHDLDHLDFFAREVLPRLSS
;
A
#
# COMPACT_ATOMS: atom_id res chain seq x y z
N MET A 1 20.45 4.19 7.52
CA MET A 1 19.34 3.29 7.16
C MET A 1 18.10 3.64 7.96
N HIS A 2 17.19 4.40 7.35
CA HIS A 2 15.87 4.67 7.91
C HIS A 2 14.87 3.67 7.34
N SER A 3 14.13 3.00 8.23
CA SER A 3 13.08 2.05 7.85
C SER A 3 11.75 2.44 8.48
N VAL A 4 10.66 2.16 7.77
CA VAL A 4 9.28 2.34 8.27
C VAL A 4 8.49 1.07 8.06
N ALA A 5 7.44 0.88 8.86
CA ALA A 5 6.44 -0.15 8.67
C ALA A 5 5.08 0.50 8.53
N LEU A 6 4.39 0.28 7.41
CA LEU A 6 3.12 0.92 7.09
C LEU A 6 2.12 -0.14 6.67
N ILE A 7 0.85 0.06 7.03
CA ILE A 7 -0.23 -0.80 6.53
C ILE A 7 -0.35 -0.58 5.03
N ALA A 8 -0.44 -1.69 4.29
CA ALA A 8 -0.67 -1.69 2.86
C ALA A 8 -2.12 -2.13 2.59
N VAL A 9 -2.88 -1.33 1.83
CA VAL A 9 -4.23 -1.70 1.35
C VAL A 9 -4.45 -1.09 -0.03
N GLY A 10 -4.45 -1.91 -1.07
CA GLY A 10 -4.60 -1.46 -2.45
C GLY A 10 -5.70 -2.18 -3.22
N GLY A 11 -6.18 -1.57 -4.30
CA GLY A 11 -7.17 -2.16 -5.21
C GLY A 11 -7.02 -1.66 -6.65
N GLY A 12 -7.50 -2.44 -7.61
CA GLY A 12 -7.59 -2.05 -9.01
C GLY A 12 -8.61 -0.93 -9.25
N ASP A 13 -9.59 -0.80 -8.35
CA ASP A 13 -10.55 0.30 -8.28
C ASP A 13 -10.92 0.66 -6.83
N GLU A 14 -11.71 1.73 -6.66
CA GLU A 14 -12.12 2.23 -5.36
C GLU A 14 -13.00 1.24 -4.57
N ALA A 15 -13.79 0.42 -5.27
CA ALA A 15 -14.67 -0.54 -4.63
C ALA A 15 -13.86 -1.69 -4.03
N GLU A 16 -12.86 -2.20 -4.75
CA GLU A 16 -11.94 -3.22 -4.25
C GLU A 16 -11.11 -2.69 -3.08
N PHE A 17 -10.57 -1.47 -3.20
CA PHE A 17 -9.83 -0.82 -2.12
C PHE A 17 -10.68 -0.68 -0.85
N THR A 18 -11.90 -0.14 -0.97
CA THR A 18 -12.83 0.04 0.15
C THR A 18 -13.21 -1.29 0.79
N ARG A 19 -13.44 -2.34 -0.01
CA ARG A 19 -13.73 -3.69 0.49
C ARG A 19 -12.57 -4.25 1.31
N ARG A 20 -11.33 -4.10 0.84
CA ARG A 20 -10.12 -4.55 1.57
C ARG A 20 -9.87 -3.75 2.85
N ALA A 21 -10.11 -2.43 2.82
CA ALA A 21 -10.06 -1.59 4.02
C ALA A 21 -11.06 -2.07 5.09
N ALA A 22 -12.30 -2.35 4.68
CA ALA A 22 -13.34 -2.86 5.57
C ALA A 22 -13.01 -4.24 6.15
N ALA A 23 -12.37 -5.12 5.38
CA ALA A 23 -11.97 -6.45 5.84
C ALA A 23 -11.03 -6.41 7.05
N ILE A 24 -10.22 -5.35 7.18
CA ILE A 24 -9.30 -5.14 8.30
C ILE A 24 -9.84 -4.12 9.33
N GLY A 25 -11.10 -3.68 9.19
CA GLY A 25 -11.76 -2.75 10.10
C GLY A 25 -11.20 -1.32 10.07
N ARG A 26 -10.71 -0.86 8.91
CA ARG A 26 -10.08 0.45 8.75
C ARG A 26 -10.84 1.33 7.77
N GLU A 27 -10.73 2.63 7.95
CA GLU A 27 -11.39 3.63 7.11
C GLU A 27 -10.48 4.02 5.92
N PRO A 28 -11.00 4.09 4.68
CA PRO A 28 -10.23 4.43 3.49
C PRO A 28 -9.39 5.72 3.57
N GLY A 29 -9.95 6.82 4.08
CA GLY A 29 -9.25 8.10 4.24
C GLY A 29 -8.08 8.00 5.23
N GLU A 30 -8.29 7.37 6.38
CA GLU A 30 -7.25 7.12 7.38
C GLU A 30 -6.10 6.26 6.82
N LEU A 31 -6.42 5.24 6.03
CA LEU A 31 -5.42 4.43 5.33
C LEU A 31 -4.62 5.22 4.30
N ARG A 32 -5.25 6.14 3.55
CA ARG A 32 -4.55 7.04 2.61
C ARG A 32 -3.64 8.02 3.31
N GLU A 33 -4.06 8.53 4.47
CA GLU A 33 -3.28 9.50 5.24
C GLU A 33 -2.02 8.86 5.86
N HIS A 34 -2.14 7.65 6.39
CA HIS A 34 -1.10 7.05 7.22
C HIS A 34 -0.39 5.84 6.60
N GLY A 35 -1.05 5.12 5.69
CA GLY A 35 -0.56 3.87 5.09
C GLY A 35 0.07 4.04 3.70
N VAL A 36 0.19 2.90 3.01
CA VAL A 36 0.40 2.80 1.56
C VAL A 36 -0.90 2.26 0.98
N ALA A 37 -1.77 3.15 0.53
CA ALA A 37 -3.16 2.81 0.29
C ALA A 37 -3.77 3.44 -0.97
N GLY A 38 -4.85 2.86 -1.48
CA GLY A 38 -5.59 3.32 -2.65
C GLY A 38 -5.27 2.54 -3.92
N GLY A 39 -5.28 3.20 -5.06
CA GLY A 39 -4.88 2.61 -6.34
C GLY A 39 -3.35 2.43 -6.45
N ALA A 40 -2.91 1.78 -7.54
CA ALA A 40 -1.49 1.52 -7.78
C ALA A 40 -0.65 2.80 -7.86
N GLN A 41 -1.18 3.87 -8.48
CA GLN A 41 -0.48 5.16 -8.56
C GLN A 41 -0.35 5.82 -7.18
N GLU A 42 -1.41 5.85 -6.38
CA GLU A 42 -1.38 6.41 -5.02
C GLU A 42 -0.35 5.68 -4.14
N ALA A 43 -0.29 4.34 -4.26
CA ALA A 43 0.70 3.54 -3.55
C ALA A 43 2.14 3.86 -3.98
N VAL A 44 2.40 4.00 -5.29
CA VAL A 44 3.72 4.39 -5.82
C VAL A 44 4.10 5.78 -5.35
N ASP A 45 3.21 6.77 -5.47
CA ASP A 45 3.46 8.15 -5.05
C ASP A 45 3.82 8.22 -3.56
N ARG A 46 3.11 7.44 -2.74
CA ARG A 46 3.41 7.33 -1.31
C ARG A 46 4.80 6.74 -1.06
N LEU A 47 5.17 5.66 -1.75
CA LEU A 47 6.48 5.02 -1.58
C LEU A 47 7.63 5.92 -2.06
N GLU A 48 7.46 6.63 -3.17
CA GLU A 48 8.44 7.61 -3.66
C GLU A 48 8.55 8.81 -2.70
N SER A 49 7.45 9.25 -2.08
CA SER A 49 7.50 10.30 -1.04
C SER A 49 8.37 9.88 0.16
N LEU A 50 8.31 8.61 0.56
CA LEU A 50 9.13 8.07 1.64
C LEU A 50 10.60 7.97 1.22
N ARG A 51 10.87 7.54 -0.01
CA ARG A 51 12.21 7.54 -0.60
C ARG A 51 12.82 8.95 -0.60
N ALA A 52 12.06 9.95 -1.05
CA ALA A 52 12.48 11.36 -1.05
C ALA A 52 12.75 11.90 0.37
N ALA A 53 12.03 11.39 1.37
CA ALA A 53 12.26 11.69 2.78
C ALA A 53 13.46 10.91 3.40
N GLY A 54 14.19 10.10 2.63
CA GLY A 54 15.38 9.36 3.07
C GLY A 54 15.10 7.97 3.65
N VAL A 55 13.89 7.43 3.47
CA VAL A 55 13.58 6.04 3.84
C VAL A 55 14.21 5.10 2.81
N GLU A 56 15.01 4.16 3.30
CA GLU A 56 15.71 3.17 2.46
C GLU A 56 15.00 1.81 2.45
N ARG A 57 14.09 1.56 3.40
CA ARG A 57 13.34 0.30 3.52
C ARG A 57 11.93 0.53 4.04
N VAL A 58 10.95 -0.04 3.36
CA VAL A 58 9.54 -0.04 3.76
C VAL A 58 9.09 -1.48 3.99
N TYR A 59 8.53 -1.76 5.17
CA TYR A 59 7.83 -3.01 5.46
C TYR A 59 6.33 -2.81 5.25
N LEU A 60 5.77 -3.43 4.21
CA LEU A 60 4.35 -3.41 3.91
C LEU A 60 3.62 -4.42 4.80
N GLN A 61 2.72 -3.94 5.65
CA GLN A 61 1.94 -4.77 6.55
C GLN A 61 0.59 -5.12 5.92
N PHE A 62 0.46 -6.37 5.47
CA PHE A 62 -0.79 -6.95 5.01
C PHE A 62 -1.51 -7.55 6.22
N MET A 63 -2.62 -6.93 6.64
CA MET A 63 -3.33 -7.30 7.87
C MET A 63 -4.37 -8.40 7.65
N ASP A 64 -4.91 -8.51 6.43
CA ASP A 64 -5.68 -9.67 5.99
C ASP A 64 -4.73 -10.68 5.33
N LEU A 65 -4.43 -11.77 6.04
CA LEU A 65 -3.51 -12.82 5.57
C LEU A 65 -4.19 -13.83 4.65
N HIS A 66 -5.49 -13.72 4.40
CA HIS A 66 -6.24 -14.61 3.51
C HIS A 66 -6.41 -14.01 2.11
N ASP A 67 -6.30 -12.69 1.96
CA ASP A 67 -6.35 -12.01 0.67
C ASP A 67 -4.99 -12.03 -0.03
N LEU A 68 -4.66 -13.17 -0.65
CA LEU A 68 -3.43 -13.31 -1.45
C LEU A 68 -3.48 -12.51 -2.76
N ASP A 69 -4.68 -12.24 -3.29
CA ASP A 69 -4.86 -11.42 -4.49
C ASP A 69 -4.44 -9.97 -4.23
N HIS A 70 -4.58 -9.49 -2.99
CA HIS A 70 -4.06 -8.20 -2.58
C HIS A 70 -2.53 -8.13 -2.59
N LEU A 71 -1.86 -9.19 -2.15
CA LEU A 71 -0.41 -9.30 -2.24
C LEU A 71 0.05 -9.35 -3.71
N ASP A 72 -0.65 -10.12 -4.55
CA ASP A 72 -0.38 -10.21 -6.00
C ASP A 72 -0.61 -8.85 -6.69
N PHE A 73 -1.64 -8.09 -6.30
CA PHE A 73 -1.86 -6.72 -6.78
C PHE A 73 -0.63 -5.84 -6.53
N PHE A 74 -0.06 -5.81 -5.32
CA PHE A 74 1.15 -5.03 -5.06
C PHE A 74 2.35 -5.54 -5.88
N ALA A 75 2.50 -6.86 -5.99
CA ALA A 75 3.60 -7.47 -6.74
C ALA A 75 3.56 -7.13 -8.24
N ARG A 76 2.36 -7.06 -8.83
CA ARG A 76 2.16 -6.82 -10.27
C ARG A 76 2.01 -5.36 -10.64
N GLU A 77 1.26 -4.61 -9.84
CA GLU A 77 0.84 -3.26 -10.20
C GLU A 77 1.69 -2.17 -9.54
N VAL A 78 2.30 -2.44 -8.38
CA VAL A 78 3.06 -1.42 -7.64
C VAL A 78 4.56 -1.62 -7.80
N LEU A 79 5.08 -2.79 -7.41
CA LEU A 79 6.53 -3.03 -7.35
C LEU A 79 7.28 -2.77 -8.67
N PRO A 80 6.78 -3.17 -9.86
CA PRO A 80 7.51 -2.94 -11.11
C PRO A 80 7.76 -1.46 -11.41
N ARG A 81 6.91 -0.57 -10.89
CA ARG A 81 6.97 0.88 -11.11
C ARG A 81 8.01 1.60 -10.23
N LEU A 82 8.55 0.92 -9.22
CA LEU A 82 9.57 1.46 -8.29
C LEU A 82 11.01 1.20 -8.75
N SER A 83 11.17 0.44 -9.83
CA SER A 83 12.48 0.00 -10.34
C SER A 83 13.22 1.16 -11.03
N SER A 84 13.86 2.02 -10.23
CA SER A 84 14.83 3.03 -10.68
C SER A 84 15.98 3.21 -9.69
#